data_AF-A0A1C4X9E8-F1
#
_entry.id   AF-A0A1C4X9E8-F1
#
_cell.length_a   1.000
_cell.length_b   1.000
_cell.length_c   1.000
_cell.angle_alpha   90.00
_cell.angle_beta   90.00
_cell.angle_gamma   90.00
#
_symmetry.space_group_name_H-M   'P 1'
#
loop_
_entity.id
_entity.type
_entity.pdbx_description
1 polymer ?
#
loop_
_entity_poly.entity_id
_entity_poly.type
_entity_poly.pdbx_seq_one_letter_code
_entity_poly.pdbx_strand_id
1 'polypeptide(L)'
;MSAAQVIARLAAAAQKLDEAKAKTAAAAQDAAEARELVAGALEGVAAGPLIGMLDAYRQALTQAAQGAGPASQQVQETIAKVRALGS
;
A
#
# COMPACT_ATOMS: atom_id res chain seq x y z
N MET A 1 -8.36 26.47 -14.96
CA MET A 1 -7.22 25.56 -14.65
C MET A 1 -6.64 25.08 -15.95
N SER A 2 -5.32 25.16 -16.14
CA SER A 2 -4.69 24.68 -17.39
C SER A 2 -4.49 23.16 -17.39
N ALA A 3 -4.36 22.55 -18.56
CA ALA A 3 -4.04 21.12 -18.70
C ALA A 3 -2.76 20.75 -17.93
N ALA A 4 -1.74 21.63 -17.96
CA ALA A 4 -0.52 21.46 -17.19
C ALA A 4 -0.76 21.41 -15.67
N GLN A 5 -1.65 22.25 -15.14
CA GLN A 5 -2.01 22.24 -13.72
C GLN A 5 -2.77 20.96 -13.31
N VAL A 6 -3.65 20.46 -14.18
CA VAL A 6 -4.37 19.19 -13.96
C VAL A 6 -3.38 18.03 -13.93
N ILE A 7 -2.48 17.95 -14.92
CA ILE A 7 -1.43 16.91 -14.99
C ILE A 7 -0.55 16.94 -13.74
N ALA A 8 -0.13 18.12 -13.28
CA ALA A 8 0.71 18.24 -12.08
C ALA A 8 0.01 17.70 -10.82
N ARG A 9 -1.29 18.00 -10.64
CA ARG A 9 -2.06 17.47 -9.51
C ARG A 9 -2.26 15.95 -9.59
N LEU A 10 -2.55 15.43 -10.78
CA LEU A 10 -2.69 13.99 -10.98
C LEU A 10 -1.35 13.26 -10.75
N ALA A 11 -0.23 13.82 -11.20
CA ALA A 11 1.10 13.25 -10.96
C ALA A 11 1.41 13.19 -9.45
N ALA A 12 1.10 14.26 -8.71
CA ALA A 12 1.23 14.27 -7.26
C ALA A 12 0.33 13.22 -6.57
N ALA A 13 -0.90 13.02 -7.08
CA ALA A 13 -1.80 11.99 -6.58
C ALA A 13 -1.25 10.57 -6.82
N ALA A 14 -0.73 10.29 -8.02
CA ALA A 14 -0.08 9.01 -8.33
C ALA A 14 1.12 8.75 -7.40
N GLN A 15 1.98 9.76 -7.20
CA GLN A 15 3.11 9.65 -6.26
C GLN A 15 2.64 9.32 -4.84
N LYS A 16 1.56 9.94 -4.36
CA LYS A 16 1.01 9.64 -3.03
C LYS A 16 0.46 8.22 -2.91
N LEU A 17 -0.11 7.67 -3.99
CA LEU A 17 -0.55 6.27 -4.03
C LEU A 17 0.64 5.31 -3.99
N ASP A 18 1.71 5.61 -4.70
CA ASP A 18 2.94 4.80 -4.68
C ASP A 18 3.63 4.85 -3.31
N GLU A 19 3.68 6.04 -2.68
CA GLU A 19 4.15 6.20 -1.30
C GLU A 19 3.31 5.39 -0.30
N ALA A 20 1.97 5.43 -0.45
CA ALA A 20 1.07 4.66 0.40
C ALA A 20 1.30 3.16 0.23
N LYS A 21 1.43 2.68 -1.02
CA LYS A 21 1.76 1.28 -1.33
C LYS A 21 3.04 0.83 -0.64
N ALA A 22 4.11 1.63 -0.77
CA ALA A 22 5.40 1.31 -0.16
C ALA A 22 5.32 1.24 1.37
N LYS A 23 4.65 2.22 1.99
CA LYS A 23 4.44 2.24 3.45
C LYS A 23 3.63 1.05 3.94
N THR A 24 2.58 0.67 3.22
CA THR A 24 1.76 -0.49 3.57
C THR A 24 2.53 -1.80 3.41
N ALA A 25 3.39 -1.92 2.38
CA ALA A 25 4.26 -3.07 2.22
C ALA A 25 5.29 -3.17 3.37
N ALA A 26 5.89 -2.05 3.77
CA ALA A 26 6.79 -2.00 4.93
C ALA A 26 6.05 -2.40 6.23
N ALA A 27 4.85 -1.87 6.46
CA ALA A 27 4.04 -2.25 7.62
C ALA A 27 3.70 -3.76 7.64
N ALA A 28 3.51 -4.39 6.47
CA ALA A 28 3.28 -5.83 6.39
C ALA A 28 4.53 -6.64 6.76
N GLN A 29 5.72 -6.12 6.44
CA GLN A 29 6.98 -6.68 6.91
C GLN A 29 7.14 -6.52 8.42
N ASP A 30 6.90 -5.32 8.97
CA ASP A 30 6.94 -5.07 10.42
C ASP A 30 5.99 -6.00 11.18
N ALA A 31 4.81 -6.27 10.63
CA ALA A 31 3.85 -7.22 11.20
C ALA A 31 4.36 -8.68 11.19
N ALA A 32 5.10 -9.07 10.14
CA ALA A 32 5.75 -10.38 10.09
C ALA A 32 6.87 -10.50 11.13
N GLU A 33 7.68 -9.46 11.31
CA GLU A 33 8.73 -9.42 12.33
C GLU A 33 8.13 -9.48 13.74
N ALA A 34 7.07 -8.72 14.00
CA ALA A 34 6.34 -8.79 15.27
C ALA A 34 5.78 -10.20 15.54
N ARG A 35 5.29 -10.88 14.50
CA ARG A 35 4.81 -12.27 14.59
C ARG A 35 5.92 -13.23 14.99
N GLU A 36 7.12 -13.12 14.41
CA GLU A 36 8.27 -13.96 14.79
C GLU A 36 8.73 -13.67 16.24
N LEU A 37 8.78 -12.41 16.64
CA LEU A 37 9.13 -12.03 18.02
C LEU A 37 8.14 -12.61 19.04
N VAL A 38 6.83 -12.55 18.75
CA VAL A 38 5.80 -13.14 19.62
C VAL A 38 5.91 -14.66 19.66
N ALA A 39 6.15 -15.31 18.51
CA ALA A 39 6.30 -16.75 18.44
C ALA A 39 7.49 -17.23 19.28
N GLY A 40 8.63 -16.54 19.19
CA GLY A 40 9.81 -16.85 20.01
C GLY A 40 9.62 -16.53 21.49
N ALA A 41 8.99 -15.40 21.82
CA ALA A 41 8.77 -15.01 23.22
C ALA A 41 7.76 -15.91 23.96
N LEU A 42 6.82 -16.50 23.23
CA LEU A 42 5.76 -17.36 23.77
C LEU A 42 5.99 -18.84 23.43
N GLU A 43 7.21 -19.24 23.08
CA GLU A 43 7.54 -20.64 22.80
C GLU A 43 7.21 -21.51 24.02
N GLY A 44 6.42 -22.57 23.82
CA GLY A 44 5.93 -23.45 24.90
C GLY A 44 4.71 -22.91 25.67
N VAL A 45 4.22 -21.71 25.34
CA VAL A 45 2.98 -21.11 25.87
C VAL A 45 1.95 -21.00 24.74
N ALA A 46 0.65 -20.99 25.07
CA ALA A 46 -0.43 -20.89 24.08
C ALA A 46 -0.46 -19.51 23.38
N ALA A 47 0.42 -19.30 22.41
CA ALA A 47 0.54 -18.07 21.59
C ALA A 47 -0.49 -17.98 20.44
N GLY A 48 -1.22 -19.08 20.18
CA GLY A 48 -2.06 -19.24 18.99
C GLY A 48 -3.00 -18.07 18.67
N PRO A 49 -3.76 -17.53 19.63
CA PRO A 49 -4.67 -16.42 19.37
C PRO A 49 -3.96 -15.14 18.92
N LEU A 50 -2.84 -14.78 19.55
CA LEU A 50 -2.09 -13.56 19.22
C LEU A 50 -1.39 -13.69 17.87
N ILE A 51 -0.81 -14.86 17.58
CA ILE A 51 -0.22 -15.17 16.27
C ILE A 51 -1.27 -15.06 15.17
N GLY A 52 -2.46 -15.64 15.37
CA GLY A 52 -3.56 -15.54 14.41
C GLY A 52 -4.01 -14.09 14.14
N MET A 53 -4.02 -13.23 15.17
CA MET A 53 -4.31 -11.81 14.99
C MET A 53 -3.24 -11.09 14.16
N LEU A 54 -1.96 -11.38 14.39
CA LEU A 54 -0.86 -10.78 13.63
C LEU A 54 -0.86 -11.25 12.17
N ASP A 55 -1.17 -12.52 11.93
CA ASP A 55 -1.33 -13.07 10.58
C ASP A 55 -2.48 -12.37 9.82
N ALA A 56 -3.64 -12.19 10.47
CA ALA A 56 -4.77 -11.47 9.88
C ALA A 56 -4.44 -10.00 9.57
N TYR A 57 -3.77 -9.32 10.50
CA TYR A 57 -3.33 -7.93 10.31
C TYR A 57 -2.35 -7.80 9.13
N ARG A 58 -1.33 -8.67 9.06
CA ARG A 58 -0.40 -8.73 7.93
C ARG A 58 -1.10 -8.98 6.60
N GLN A 59 -2.08 -9.88 6.58
CA GLN A 59 -2.86 -10.18 5.38
C GLN A 59 -3.67 -8.96 4.91
N ALA A 60 -4.29 -8.21 5.83
CA ALA A 60 -5.02 -6.98 5.50
C ALA A 60 -4.10 -5.91 4.90
N LEU A 61 -2.91 -5.72 5.46
CA LEU A 61 -1.90 -4.81 4.90
C LEU A 61 -1.46 -5.24 3.50
N THR A 62 -1.20 -6.54 3.30
CA THR A 62 -0.81 -7.08 2.00
C THR A 62 -1.88 -6.82 0.93
N GLN A 63 -3.15 -7.02 1.28
CA GLN A 63 -4.28 -6.73 0.38
C GLN A 63 -4.38 -5.23 0.07
N ALA A 64 -4.22 -4.36 1.07
CA ALA A 64 -4.23 -2.92 0.86
C ALA A 64 -3.09 -2.46 -0.07
N ALA A 65 -1.89 -3.02 0.06
CA ALA A 65 -0.76 -2.73 -0.83
C ALA A 65 -1.03 -3.16 -2.29
N GLN A 66 -1.76 -4.27 -2.49
CA GLN A 66 -2.16 -4.72 -3.82
C GLN A 66 -3.20 -3.79 -4.46
N GLY A 67 -4.14 -3.27 -3.66
CA GLY A 67 -5.19 -2.35 -4.12
C GLY A 67 -4.68 -0.99 -4.61
N ALA A 68 -3.51 -0.54 -4.14
CA ALA A 68 -2.91 0.72 -4.56
C ALA A 68 -2.38 0.71 -6.02
N GLY A 69 -2.04 -0.48 -6.56
CA GLY A 69 -1.52 -0.63 -7.93
C GLY A 69 -2.51 -0.17 -9.01
N PRO A 70 -3.73 -0.73 -9.06
CA PRO A 70 -4.77 -0.31 -10.01
C PRO A 70 -5.12 1.18 -9.90
N ALA A 71 -5.14 1.73 -8.69
CA ALA A 71 -5.43 3.15 -8.48
C ALA A 71 -4.34 4.06 -9.10
N SER A 72 -3.06 3.76 -8.86
CA SER A 72 -1.93 4.50 -9.45
C SER A 72 -1.95 4.42 -10.99
N GLN A 73 -2.24 3.23 -11.53
CA GLN A 73 -2.38 3.02 -12.98
C GLN A 73 -3.51 3.87 -13.58
N GLN A 74 -4.69 3.90 -12.95
CA GLN A 74 -5.82 4.69 -13.44
C GLN A 74 -5.51 6.20 -13.48
N VAL A 75 -4.73 6.70 -12.51
CA VAL A 75 -4.27 8.09 -12.49
C VAL A 75 -3.31 8.36 -13.65
N GLN A 76 -2.36 7.46 -13.91
CA GLN A 76 -1.41 7.57 -15.04
C GLN A 76 -2.14 7.58 -16.40
N GLU A 77 -3.13 6.70 -16.58
CA GLU A 77 -3.96 6.67 -17.79
C GLU A 77 -4.74 7.99 -17.97
N THR A 78 -5.23 8.56 -16.87
CA THR A 78 -5.93 9.85 -16.90
C THR A 78 -4.98 10.99 -17.28
N ILE A 79 -3.75 11.00 -16.78
CA ILE A 79 -2.71 11.95 -17.20
C ILE A 79 -2.46 11.85 -18.71
N ALA A 80 -2.33 10.63 -19.24
CA ALA A 80 -2.12 10.39 -20.66
C ALA A 80 -3.26 10.95 -21.51
N LYS A 81 -4.51 10.74 -21.08
CA LYS A 81 -5.71 11.31 -21.74
C LYS A 81 -5.71 12.84 -21.72
N VAL A 82 -5.39 13.46 -20.58
CA VAL A 82 -5.33 14.93 -20.48
C VAL A 82 -4.23 15.51 -21.37
N ARG A 83 -3.09 14.82 -21.51
CA ARG A 83 -2.02 15.23 -22.44
C ARG A 83 -2.48 15.18 -23.89
N ALA A 84 -3.16 14.10 -24.30
CA ALA A 84 -3.65 13.94 -25.67
C ALA A 84 -4.77 14.94 -26.05
N LEU A 85 -5.55 15.42 -25.08
CA LEU A 85 -6.58 16.45 -25.29
C LEU A 85 -6.01 17.87 -25.35
N GLY A 86 -4.80 18.08 -24.82
CA GLY A 86 -4.12 19.38 -24.79
C GLY A 86 -3.07 19.57 -25.89
N SER A 87 -2.86 18.55 -26.73
CA SER A 87 -2.00 18.58 -27.92
C SER A 87 -2.78 18.86 -29.19
#